data_AF-U2FQQ8-F1
#
_entry.id   AF-U2FQQ8-F1
#
_cell.length_a   1.000
_cell.length_b   1.000
_cell.length_c   1.000
_cell.angle_alpha   90.00
_cell.angle_beta   90.00
_cell.angle_gamma   90.00
#
_symmetry.space_group_name_H-M   'P 1'
#
loop_
_entity.id
_entity.type
_entity.pdbx_description
1 polymer ?
#
loop_
_entity_poly.entity_id
_entity_poly.type
_entity_poly.pdbx_seq_one_letter_code
_entity_poly.pdbx_strand_id
1 'polypeptide(L)'
;MSVIFRSPRHARAIRAAYDTALSHWPAGHRRVTVQTRHGATHVITCGPEHAPPVVLIHGAQTTAASWQHYATQWSTHFRLHAIDVIGEAGPSAPSRLPLAGDAHAQWLDDVLDGLQVSRAAFVGISLGARTALDFTLRRPARVTRLALLCPSGIGRQKRFLWWALPLLLLGDAGRACVRRRVLGRLPPASTAVERDTLALMHAVDRGFRPRIEPIPVFADDVLRTLSVPTLAIVGGRDVMLDSQDTRERLTRLVPHAQILFLPEQPHFIRGQRDTVFAFLASTETIDMPHRIVQAAGRRVLVRAPSAPVVQRESDALDLVALAHEHEADWIAVSADALHDDFYRLESGLAGAVLQKLVNYGVRLGVVGDIERWLTRSEAFRALVRESNRGQSVWFVASEDDLLRKLGA
;
A
#
# COMPACT_ATOMS: atom_id res chain seq x y z
N MET A 1 0.50 31.67 23.46
CA MET A 1 1.54 30.61 23.47
C MET A 1 1.11 29.53 22.48
N SER A 2 2.03 28.99 21.67
CA SER A 2 1.69 27.88 20.76
C SER A 2 1.18 26.68 21.56
N VAL A 3 0.05 26.10 21.15
CA VAL A 3 -0.59 24.97 21.84
C VAL A 3 0.29 23.72 21.81
N ILE A 4 1.18 23.63 20.82
CA ILE A 4 1.96 22.42 20.51
C ILE A 4 3.42 22.47 20.96
N PHE A 5 3.96 23.66 21.27
CA PHE A 5 5.34 23.81 21.74
C PHE A 5 5.37 24.22 23.21
N ARG A 6 6.33 23.70 23.98
CA ARG A 6 6.47 24.02 25.41
C ARG A 6 6.83 25.47 25.68
N SER A 7 7.63 26.08 24.80
CA SER A 7 7.96 27.51 24.85
C SER A 7 8.46 28.02 23.49
N PRO A 8 8.51 29.35 23.25
CA PRO A 8 9.08 29.90 22.01
C PRO A 8 10.54 29.50 21.77
N ARG A 9 11.34 29.33 22.83
CA ARG A 9 12.72 28.83 22.75
C ARG A 9 12.76 27.42 22.17
N HIS A 10 11.88 26.54 22.62
CA HIS A 10 11.78 25.17 22.12
C HIS A 10 11.35 25.13 20.65
N ALA A 11 10.38 25.97 20.26
CA ALA A 11 9.96 26.09 18.86
C ALA A 11 11.12 26.51 17.95
N ARG A 12 11.93 27.50 18.36
CA ARG A 12 13.15 27.91 17.64
C ARG A 12 14.20 26.79 17.56
N ALA A 13 14.41 26.05 18.64
CA ALA A 13 15.36 24.94 18.66
C ALA A 13 14.95 23.81 17.71
N ILE A 14 13.65 23.46 17.67
CA ILE A 14 13.11 22.48 16.72
C ILE A 14 13.26 22.99 15.29
N ARG A 15 12.94 24.27 15.02
CA ARG A 15 13.12 24.87 13.69
C ARG A 15 14.57 24.80 13.22
N ALA A 16 15.52 25.20 14.07
CA ALA A 16 16.94 25.16 13.72
C ALA A 16 17.42 23.73 13.42
N ALA A 17 17.06 22.76 14.27
CA ALA A 17 17.43 21.36 14.04
C ALA A 17 16.75 20.78 12.78
N TYR A 18 15.53 21.21 12.47
CA TYR A 18 14.82 20.85 11.25
C TYR A 18 15.53 21.40 10.01
N ASP A 19 15.93 22.68 10.03
CA ASP A 19 16.68 23.29 8.93
C ASP A 19 18.01 22.59 8.67
N THR A 20 18.73 22.19 9.74
CA THR A 20 19.94 21.37 9.63
C THR A 20 19.64 19.98 9.07
N ALA A 21 18.61 19.27 9.56
CA ALA A 21 18.24 17.96 9.01
C ALA A 21 17.88 18.05 7.51
N LEU A 22 17.23 19.13 7.09
CA LEU A 22 16.90 19.38 5.69
C LEU A 22 18.09 19.73 4.81
N SER A 23 19.24 20.16 5.34
CA SER A 23 20.41 20.42 4.49
C SER A 23 20.93 19.15 3.82
N HIS A 24 20.52 17.97 4.31
CA HIS A 24 20.90 16.67 3.77
C HIS A 24 19.87 16.09 2.80
N TRP A 25 18.77 16.82 2.53
CA TRP A 25 17.81 16.41 1.50
C TRP A 25 18.43 16.46 0.10
N PRO A 26 17.87 15.71 -0.87
CA PRO A 26 18.41 15.69 -2.22
C PRO A 26 18.49 17.10 -2.82
N ALA A 27 19.51 17.31 -3.65
CA ALA A 27 19.71 18.57 -4.34
C ALA A 27 18.49 18.91 -5.21
N GLY A 28 18.12 20.18 -5.28
CA GLY A 28 16.97 20.65 -6.05
C GLY A 28 15.62 20.51 -5.35
N HIS A 29 15.56 20.06 -4.09
CA HIS A 29 14.32 20.15 -3.31
C HIS A 29 13.89 21.61 -3.14
N ARG A 30 12.57 21.85 -3.16
CA ARG A 30 11.97 23.16 -2.90
C ARG A 30 11.09 23.08 -1.65
N ARG A 31 11.05 24.17 -0.90
CA ARG A 31 10.12 24.35 0.23
C ARG A 31 8.96 25.19 -0.25
N VAL A 32 7.77 24.62 -0.21
CA VAL A 32 6.53 25.27 -0.63
C VAL A 32 5.66 25.47 0.61
N THR A 33 5.04 26.62 0.71
CA THR A 33 4.01 26.88 1.72
C THR A 33 2.67 26.97 1.02
N VAL A 34 1.78 26.04 1.34
CA VAL A 34 0.41 26.00 0.83
C VAL A 34 -0.52 26.61 1.88
N GLN A 35 -1.33 27.59 1.48
CA GLN A 35 -2.38 28.11 2.35
C GLN A 35 -3.57 27.16 2.34
N THR A 36 -4.00 26.73 3.52
CA THR A 36 -5.18 25.87 3.70
C THR A 36 -6.17 26.56 4.63
N ARG A 37 -7.43 26.11 4.64
CA ARG A 37 -8.46 26.60 5.57
C ARG A 37 -8.08 26.43 7.04
N HIS A 38 -7.11 25.56 7.34
CA HIS A 38 -6.65 25.26 8.69
C HIS A 38 -5.34 25.96 9.07
N GLY A 39 -4.72 26.67 8.13
CA GLY A 39 -3.46 27.39 8.29
C GLY A 39 -2.41 27.03 7.25
N ALA A 40 -1.30 27.76 7.26
CA ALA A 40 -0.17 27.51 6.37
C ALA A 40 0.41 26.09 6.58
N THR A 41 0.52 25.32 5.50
CA THR A 41 1.11 23.99 5.49
C THR A 41 2.41 24.02 4.72
N HIS A 42 3.47 23.54 5.33
CA HIS A 42 4.78 23.43 4.70
C HIS A 42 4.94 22.07 4.03
N VAL A 43 5.45 22.09 2.80
CA VAL A 43 5.66 20.92 1.97
C VAL A 43 7.07 20.99 1.39
N ILE A 44 7.80 19.88 1.47
CA ILE A 44 9.07 19.71 0.77
C ILE A 44 8.78 18.95 -0.52
N THR A 45 9.08 19.57 -1.65
CA THR A 45 8.89 18.95 -2.97
C THR A 45 10.22 18.59 -3.59
N CYS A 46 10.34 17.39 -4.16
CA CYS A 46 11.58 16.92 -4.79
C CYS A 46 11.28 16.00 -5.98
N GLY A 47 12.18 15.96 -6.97
CA GLY A 47 12.05 15.14 -8.18
C GLY A 47 11.42 15.87 -9.38
N PRO A 48 11.42 15.24 -10.57
CA PRO A 48 10.99 15.86 -11.83
C PRO A 48 9.54 16.35 -11.77
N GLU A 49 9.24 17.50 -12.37
CA GLU A 49 7.91 18.13 -12.31
C GLU A 49 6.81 17.27 -12.98
N HIS A 50 7.16 16.43 -13.96
CA HIS A 50 6.22 15.54 -14.67
C HIS A 50 6.24 14.09 -14.19
N ALA A 51 7.02 13.77 -13.15
CA ALA A 51 7.03 12.43 -12.59
C ALA A 51 5.74 12.14 -11.79
N PRO A 52 5.30 10.87 -11.66
CA PRO A 52 4.10 10.55 -10.90
C PRO A 52 4.16 11.08 -9.45
N PRO A 53 3.12 11.77 -8.95
CA PRO A 53 3.16 12.41 -7.65
C PRO A 53 2.97 11.40 -6.50
N VAL A 54 3.80 11.54 -5.48
CA VAL A 54 3.74 10.75 -4.24
C VAL A 54 3.72 11.69 -3.05
N VAL A 55 2.64 11.61 -2.27
CA VAL A 55 2.47 12.35 -1.02
C VAL A 55 3.01 11.53 0.14
N LEU A 56 3.92 12.12 0.91
CA LEU A 56 4.57 11.48 2.05
C LEU A 56 4.10 12.13 3.35
N ILE A 57 3.49 11.35 4.24
CA ILE A 57 2.87 11.83 5.49
C ILE A 57 3.58 11.22 6.70
N HIS A 58 4.32 12.04 7.44
CA HIS A 58 5.09 11.59 8.60
C HIS A 58 4.19 11.22 9.80
N GLY A 59 4.76 10.52 10.77
CA GLY A 59 4.07 10.12 12.01
C GLY A 59 3.96 11.23 13.04
N ALA A 60 3.25 10.95 14.14
CA ALA A 60 3.16 11.86 15.28
C ALA A 60 4.55 12.17 15.85
N GLN A 61 4.75 13.41 16.33
CA GLN A 61 6.02 13.86 16.92
C GLN A 61 7.23 13.74 15.98
N THR A 62 6.99 13.74 14.67
CA THR A 62 8.05 13.80 13.66
C THR A 62 7.76 14.95 12.70
N THR A 63 8.51 15.02 11.60
CA THR A 63 8.41 16.09 10.61
C THR A 63 8.66 15.52 9.23
N ALA A 64 8.38 16.30 8.18
CA ALA A 64 8.64 15.89 6.80
C ALA A 64 10.10 15.48 6.57
N ALA A 65 11.06 16.04 7.35
CA ALA A 65 12.47 15.71 7.27
C ALA A 65 12.77 14.20 7.45
N SER A 66 11.92 13.43 8.14
CA SER A 66 12.11 11.98 8.33
C SER A 66 12.10 11.17 7.03
N TRP A 67 11.59 11.74 5.94
CA TRP A 67 11.54 11.09 4.63
C TRP A 67 12.86 11.14 3.86
N GLN A 68 13.90 11.78 4.38
CA GLN A 68 15.17 11.98 3.69
C GLN A 68 15.75 10.69 3.08
N HIS A 69 15.79 9.60 3.85
CA HIS A 69 16.34 8.32 3.39
C HIS A 69 15.54 7.65 2.25
N TYR A 70 14.26 8.02 2.10
CA TYR A 70 13.41 7.61 0.99
C TYR A 70 13.60 8.56 -0.20
N ALA A 71 13.64 9.88 0.08
CA ALA A 71 13.68 10.93 -0.92
C ALA A 71 14.89 10.81 -1.87
N THR A 72 16.08 10.45 -1.36
CA THR A 72 17.30 10.32 -2.18
C THR A 72 17.13 9.38 -3.36
N GLN A 73 16.50 8.23 -3.17
CA GLN A 73 16.29 7.27 -4.25
C GLN A 73 14.97 7.52 -4.98
N TRP A 74 13.91 7.88 -4.26
CA TRP A 74 12.58 7.95 -4.87
C TRP A 74 12.40 9.18 -5.75
N SER A 75 13.11 10.27 -5.47
CA SER A 75 12.98 11.52 -6.24
C SER A 75 13.52 11.43 -7.66
N THR A 76 14.26 10.38 -8.04
CA THR A 76 14.67 10.16 -9.43
C THR A 76 13.53 9.57 -10.29
N HIS A 77 12.48 9.02 -9.67
CA HIS A 77 11.36 8.35 -10.34
C HIS A 77 10.01 9.02 -10.10
N PHE A 78 9.87 9.72 -8.98
CA PHE A 78 8.60 10.28 -8.52
C PHE A 78 8.72 11.76 -8.21
N ARG A 79 7.60 12.47 -8.33
CA ARG A 79 7.45 13.81 -7.78
C ARG A 79 7.01 13.70 -6.32
N LEU A 80 7.93 13.85 -5.40
CA LEU A 80 7.67 13.70 -3.97
C LEU A 80 7.11 14.99 -3.39
N HIS A 81 6.09 14.87 -2.55
CA HIS A 81 5.50 15.93 -1.73
C HIS A 81 5.48 15.48 -0.28
N ALA A 82 6.54 15.77 0.48
CA ALA A 82 6.60 15.46 1.90
C ALA A 82 5.97 16.60 2.71
N ILE A 83 4.83 16.30 3.34
CA ILE A 83 4.01 17.30 4.02
C ILE A 83 4.37 17.31 5.50
N ASP A 84 4.62 18.49 6.05
CA ASP A 84 4.60 18.68 7.50
C ASP A 84 3.16 18.75 7.98
N VAL A 85 2.73 17.73 8.72
CA VAL A 85 1.36 17.61 9.22
C VAL A 85 1.03 18.78 10.14
N ILE A 86 -0.10 19.43 9.89
CA ILE A 86 -0.55 20.57 10.68
C ILE A 86 -0.77 20.17 12.14
N GLY A 87 -0.29 21.00 13.08
CA GLY A 87 -0.36 20.70 14.51
C GLY A 87 0.66 19.69 15.04
N GLU A 88 1.57 19.18 14.19
CA GLU A 88 2.74 18.37 14.58
C GLU A 88 4.03 19.22 14.66
N ALA A 89 5.18 18.60 14.96
CA ALA A 89 6.41 19.29 15.33
C ALA A 89 7.09 20.07 14.18
N GLY A 90 6.57 19.95 12.96
CA GLY A 90 7.11 20.59 11.76
C GLY A 90 6.82 22.10 11.67
N PRO A 91 7.24 22.74 10.56
CA PRO A 91 6.98 24.15 10.28
C PRO A 91 5.54 24.57 10.03
N SER A 92 4.65 23.63 9.71
CA SER A 92 3.22 23.90 9.49
C SER A 92 2.56 24.59 10.68
N ALA A 93 1.43 25.24 10.40
CA ALA A 93 0.66 25.97 11.39
C ALA A 93 0.38 25.07 12.62
N PRO A 94 0.41 25.62 13.85
CA PRO A 94 0.24 24.86 15.08
C PRO A 94 -1.25 24.53 15.36
N SER A 95 -2.04 24.28 14.30
CA SER A 95 -3.47 23.99 14.37
C SER A 95 -3.68 22.50 14.55
N ARG A 96 -4.24 22.10 15.70
CA ARG A 96 -4.55 20.70 16.00
C ARG A 96 -5.96 20.34 15.56
N LEU A 97 -6.05 19.71 14.41
CA LEU A 97 -7.33 19.20 13.92
C LEU A 97 -7.82 18.02 14.78
N PRO A 98 -9.14 17.84 14.94
CA PRO A 98 -9.69 16.63 15.50
C PRO A 98 -9.30 15.40 14.67
N LEU A 99 -8.92 14.30 15.33
CA LEU A 99 -8.60 13.04 14.64
C LEU A 99 -9.86 12.36 14.08
N ALA A 100 -11.01 12.59 14.71
CA ALA A 100 -12.31 12.14 14.23
C ALA A 100 -12.92 13.19 13.28
N GLY A 101 -13.77 12.73 12.36
CA GLY A 101 -14.41 13.58 11.36
C GLY A 101 -13.56 13.83 10.12
N ASP A 102 -13.91 14.86 9.36
CA ASP A 102 -13.40 15.11 7.99
C ASP A 102 -12.27 16.16 7.94
N ALA A 103 -11.87 16.73 9.08
CA ALA A 103 -10.98 17.90 9.11
C ALA A 103 -9.61 17.64 8.46
N HIS A 104 -9.00 16.48 8.74
CA HIS A 104 -7.74 16.11 8.10
C HIS A 104 -7.89 15.83 6.60
N ALA A 105 -9.05 15.32 6.16
CA ALA A 105 -9.30 15.08 4.75
C ALA A 105 -9.49 16.40 3.97
N GLN A 106 -10.23 17.36 4.53
CA GLN A 106 -10.38 18.72 3.98
C GLN A 106 -9.06 19.48 3.94
N TRP A 107 -8.23 19.32 4.98
CA TRP A 107 -6.87 19.85 4.98
C TRP A 107 -6.04 19.27 3.82
N LEU A 108 -6.10 17.96 3.58
CA LEU A 108 -5.39 17.34 2.47
C LEU A 108 -5.95 17.73 1.11
N ASP A 109 -7.27 17.93 0.97
CA ASP A 109 -7.87 18.50 -0.24
C ASP A 109 -7.22 19.86 -0.56
N ASP A 110 -7.18 20.79 0.41
CA ASP A 110 -6.56 22.11 0.22
C ASP A 110 -5.06 22.01 -0.10
N VAL A 111 -4.33 21.07 0.52
CA VAL A 111 -2.90 20.86 0.22
C VAL A 111 -2.70 20.38 -1.21
N LEU A 112 -3.47 19.38 -1.65
CA LEU A 112 -3.37 18.87 -3.01
C LEU A 112 -3.73 19.94 -4.05
N ASP A 113 -4.80 20.69 -3.80
CA ASP A 113 -5.27 21.74 -4.70
C ASP A 113 -4.23 22.88 -4.81
N GLY A 114 -3.64 23.30 -3.68
CA GLY A 114 -2.56 24.29 -3.67
C GLY A 114 -1.24 23.81 -4.28
N LEU A 115 -1.03 22.49 -4.36
CA LEU A 115 0.08 21.87 -5.10
C LEU A 115 -0.27 21.57 -6.57
N GLN A 116 -1.52 21.83 -6.99
CA GLN A 116 -2.07 21.48 -8.30
C GLN A 116 -1.96 19.98 -8.61
N VAL A 117 -2.15 19.13 -7.60
CA VAL A 117 -2.11 17.68 -7.71
C VAL A 117 -3.53 17.11 -7.70
N SER A 118 -3.98 16.62 -8.86
CA SER A 118 -5.32 16.02 -8.99
C SER A 118 -5.40 14.64 -8.35
N ARG A 119 -4.38 13.79 -8.52
CA ARG A 119 -4.34 12.43 -7.96
C ARG A 119 -2.90 12.06 -7.62
N ALA A 120 -2.69 11.35 -6.50
CA ALA A 120 -1.34 10.93 -6.09
C ALA A 120 -1.35 9.57 -5.38
N ALA A 121 -0.17 8.95 -5.30
CA ALA A 121 0.04 7.87 -4.36
C ALA A 121 0.31 8.45 -2.96
N PHE A 122 -0.12 7.75 -1.92
CA PHE A 122 0.06 8.17 -0.54
C PHE A 122 0.92 7.16 0.21
N VAL A 123 1.95 7.64 0.89
CA VAL A 123 2.74 6.84 1.83
C VAL A 123 2.67 7.51 3.19
N GLY A 124 2.17 6.80 4.19
CA GLY A 124 2.04 7.32 5.54
C GLY A 124 2.71 6.42 6.57
N ILE A 125 3.24 7.02 7.64
CA ILE A 125 3.79 6.29 8.79
C ILE A 125 2.92 6.57 10.02
N SER A 126 2.51 5.55 10.77
CA SER A 126 1.87 5.70 12.07
C SER A 126 0.60 6.59 12.05
N LEU A 127 0.62 7.77 12.66
CA LEU A 127 -0.46 8.76 12.56
C LEU A 127 -0.64 9.30 11.13
N GLY A 128 0.45 9.45 10.38
CA GLY A 128 0.42 9.83 8.98
C GLY A 128 -0.22 8.75 8.10
N ALA A 129 0.00 7.47 8.43
CA ALA A 129 -0.67 6.35 7.76
C ALA A 129 -2.18 6.36 8.02
N ARG A 130 -2.61 6.63 9.27
CA ARG A 130 -4.03 6.82 9.58
C ARG A 130 -4.63 7.98 8.79
N THR A 131 -3.90 9.09 8.69
CA THR A 131 -4.34 10.28 7.97
C THR A 131 -4.49 10.00 6.47
N ALA A 132 -3.52 9.29 5.88
CA ALA A 132 -3.60 8.84 4.50
C ALA A 132 -4.77 7.87 4.27
N LEU A 133 -5.00 6.94 5.19
CA LEU A 133 -6.12 6.00 5.13
C LEU A 133 -7.48 6.71 5.23
N ASP A 134 -7.65 7.62 6.18
CA ASP A 134 -8.88 8.41 6.32
C ASP A 134 -9.18 9.19 5.03
N PHE A 135 -8.18 9.88 4.49
CA PHE A 135 -8.31 10.59 3.22
C PHE A 135 -8.70 9.66 2.08
N THR A 136 -8.05 8.49 1.97
CA THR A 136 -8.33 7.52 0.92
C THR A 136 -9.75 6.97 0.99
N LEU A 137 -10.24 6.66 2.19
CA LEU A 137 -11.61 6.19 2.41
C LEU A 137 -12.65 7.23 2.00
N ARG A 138 -12.33 8.52 2.16
CA ARG A 138 -13.23 9.66 1.90
C ARG A 138 -13.11 10.24 0.48
N ARG A 139 -11.94 10.07 -0.16
CA ARG A 139 -11.57 10.65 -1.46
C ARG A 139 -10.87 9.61 -2.35
N PRO A 140 -11.45 8.41 -2.58
CA PRO A 140 -10.75 7.34 -3.31
C PRO A 140 -10.32 7.76 -4.73
N ALA A 141 -11.09 8.64 -5.38
CA ALA A 141 -10.76 9.19 -6.71
C ALA A 141 -9.47 10.05 -6.73
N ARG A 142 -9.04 10.59 -5.59
CA ARG A 142 -7.82 11.41 -5.45
C ARG A 142 -6.58 10.56 -5.15
N VAL A 143 -6.73 9.25 -4.98
CA VAL A 143 -5.65 8.35 -4.56
C VAL A 143 -5.36 7.30 -5.64
N THR A 144 -4.11 7.16 -6.06
CA THR A 144 -3.68 6.09 -6.99
C THR A 144 -3.34 4.81 -6.25
N ARG A 145 -2.59 4.93 -5.15
CA ARG A 145 -2.11 3.82 -4.30
C ARG A 145 -1.93 4.28 -2.87
N LEU A 146 -2.05 3.36 -1.93
CA LEU A 146 -1.91 3.63 -0.50
C LEU A 146 -0.89 2.69 0.14
N ALA A 147 0.22 3.23 0.64
CA ALA A 147 1.21 2.50 1.44
C ALA A 147 1.13 2.93 2.91
N LEU A 148 0.81 1.97 3.78
CA LEU A 148 0.60 2.13 5.21
C LEU A 148 1.74 1.48 5.99
N LEU A 149 2.54 2.31 6.67
CA LEU A 149 3.69 1.85 7.44
C LEU A 149 3.36 1.97 8.93
N CYS A 150 3.24 0.82 9.60
CA CYS A 150 2.80 0.68 10.99
C CYS A 150 1.56 1.55 11.31
N PRO A 151 0.45 1.39 10.59
CA PRO A 151 -0.66 2.33 10.66
C PRO A 151 -1.39 2.31 12.00
N SER A 152 -1.63 3.51 12.53
CA SER A 152 -2.59 3.68 13.63
C SER A 152 -4.03 3.70 13.11
N GLY A 153 -5.01 3.47 14.00
CA GLY A 153 -6.43 3.53 13.65
C GLY A 153 -7.00 2.27 12.98
N ILE A 154 -6.19 1.25 12.71
CA ILE A 154 -6.69 -0.08 12.30
C ILE A 154 -6.67 -1.01 13.51
N GLY A 155 -5.53 -1.56 13.92
CA GLY A 155 -5.52 -2.44 15.10
C GLY A 155 -5.80 -1.71 16.41
N ARG A 156 -6.07 -2.49 17.46
CA ARG A 156 -6.11 -2.01 18.84
C ARG A 156 -4.82 -1.26 19.21
N GLN A 157 -4.98 -0.23 20.05
CA GLN A 157 -3.84 0.45 20.67
C GLN A 157 -3.41 -0.29 21.94
N LYS A 158 -2.11 -0.46 22.12
CA LYS A 158 -1.54 -0.96 23.37
C LYS A 158 -1.53 0.15 24.42
N ARG A 159 -1.39 -0.24 25.68
CA ARG A 159 -1.30 0.67 26.83
C ARG A 159 0.07 1.37 26.91
N PHE A 160 0.47 2.05 25.83
CA PHE A 160 1.77 2.73 25.70
C PHE A 160 2.03 3.72 26.84
N LEU A 161 1.07 4.62 27.10
CA LEU A 161 1.22 5.67 28.10
C LEU A 161 1.45 5.13 29.52
N TRP A 162 0.93 3.94 29.84
CA TRP A 162 1.04 3.35 31.18
C TRP A 162 2.48 3.07 31.59
N TRP A 163 3.33 2.62 30.65
CA TRP A 163 4.74 2.37 30.93
C TRP A 163 5.64 3.52 30.47
N ALA A 164 5.22 4.30 29.46
CA ALA A 164 6.01 5.42 28.97
C ALA A 164 6.01 6.60 29.94
N LEU A 165 4.88 6.93 30.56
CA LEU A 165 4.75 8.11 31.41
C LEU A 165 5.70 8.08 32.63
N PRO A 166 5.82 6.98 33.41
CA PRO A 166 6.80 6.90 34.49
C PRO A 166 8.25 7.09 34.02
N LEU A 167 8.59 6.56 32.85
CA LEU A 167 9.92 6.75 32.27
C LEU A 167 10.15 8.21 31.87
N LEU A 168 9.16 8.88 31.27
CA LEU A 168 9.30 10.28 30.84
C LEU A 168 9.55 11.25 32.01
N LEU A 169 9.17 10.88 33.24
CA LEU A 169 9.49 11.64 34.46
C LEU A 169 10.99 11.57 34.82
N LEU A 170 11.74 10.59 34.31
CA LEU A 170 13.18 10.42 34.51
C LEU A 170 14.04 11.27 33.55
N GLY A 171 13.44 12.27 32.90
CA GLY A 171 14.16 13.20 32.00
C GLY A 171 14.73 12.51 30.75
N ASP A 172 15.94 12.90 30.35
CA ASP A 172 16.57 12.48 29.09
C ASP A 172 16.88 10.97 29.05
N ALA A 173 17.27 10.37 30.18
CA ALA A 173 17.51 8.92 30.27
C ALA A 173 16.21 8.12 30.05
N GLY A 174 15.11 8.59 30.64
CA GLY A 174 13.78 8.04 30.44
C GLY A 174 13.29 8.13 28.99
N ARG A 175 13.47 9.29 28.36
CA ARG A 175 13.17 9.50 26.93
C ARG A 175 13.97 8.55 26.04
N ALA A 176 15.25 8.36 26.33
CA ALA A 176 16.09 7.41 25.60
C ALA A 176 15.60 5.97 25.74
N CYS A 177 15.12 5.56 26.92
CA CYS A 177 14.52 4.24 27.15
C CYS A 177 13.24 4.05 26.34
N VAL A 178 12.31 5.02 26.40
CA VAL A 178 11.07 5.01 25.60
C VAL A 178 11.40 4.90 24.12
N ARG A 179 12.30 5.75 23.63
CA ARG A 179 12.73 5.75 22.23
C ARG A 179 13.32 4.41 21.80
N ARG A 180 14.18 3.79 22.62
CA ARG A 180 14.77 2.48 22.33
C ARG A 180 13.71 1.38 22.23
N ARG A 181 12.65 1.44 23.04
CA ARG A 181 11.53 0.49 22.96
C ARG A 181 10.67 0.70 21.71
N VAL A 182 10.44 1.95 21.31
CA VAL A 182 9.62 2.29 20.14
C VAL A 182 10.36 2.03 18.82
N LEU A 183 11.60 2.50 18.71
CA LEU A 183 12.39 2.47 17.48
C LEU A 183 13.33 1.26 17.38
N GLY A 184 13.41 0.46 18.44
CA GLY A 184 14.48 -0.52 18.60
C GLY A 184 15.84 0.13 18.88
N ARG A 185 16.91 -0.69 18.86
CA ARG A 185 18.29 -0.21 19.04
C ARG A 185 18.75 0.51 17.79
N LEU A 186 18.74 1.85 17.80
CA LEU A 186 19.32 2.66 16.73
C LEU A 186 20.83 2.37 16.60
N PRO A 187 21.38 2.30 15.37
CA PRO A 187 22.82 2.25 15.18
C PRO A 187 23.46 3.53 15.75
N PRO A 188 24.76 3.50 16.11
CA PRO A 188 25.49 4.70 16.47
C PRO A 188 25.37 5.73 15.34
N ALA A 189 25.10 6.98 15.67
CA ALA A 189 25.03 8.07 14.71
C ALA A 189 26.45 8.42 14.20
N SER A 190 26.90 7.66 13.22
CA SER A 190 28.26 7.68 12.67
C SER A 190 28.43 8.76 11.61
N THR A 191 27.37 9.06 10.86
CA THR A 191 27.34 10.05 9.79
C THR A 191 26.78 11.40 10.26
N ALA A 192 27.05 12.48 9.52
CA ALA A 192 26.47 13.80 9.80
C ALA A 192 24.92 13.76 9.72
N VAL A 193 24.39 13.07 8.70
CA VAL A 193 22.95 12.85 8.52
C VAL A 193 22.31 12.20 9.75
N GLU A 194 22.91 11.12 10.27
CA GLU A 194 22.39 10.43 11.45
C GLU A 194 22.45 11.31 12.71
N ARG A 195 23.52 12.09 12.88
CA ARG A 195 23.67 13.01 14.02
C ARG A 195 22.62 14.12 13.98
N ASP A 196 22.40 14.72 12.84
CA ASP A 196 21.46 15.84 12.70
C ASP A 196 20.01 15.35 12.77
N THR A 197 19.72 14.16 12.22
CA THR A 197 18.43 13.48 12.42
C THR A 197 18.17 13.21 13.91
N LEU A 198 19.17 12.70 14.64
CA LEU A 198 19.06 12.46 16.07
C LEU A 198 18.93 13.78 16.87
N ALA A 199 19.61 14.85 16.44
CA ALA A 199 19.49 16.17 17.05
C ALA A 199 18.06 16.74 16.89
N LEU A 200 17.46 16.60 15.70
CA LEU A 200 16.06 16.96 15.47
C LEU A 200 15.13 16.14 16.36
N MET A 201 15.29 14.82 16.42
CA MET A 201 14.50 13.95 17.32
C MET A 201 14.59 14.42 18.77
N HIS A 202 15.80 14.73 19.28
CA HIS A 202 15.98 15.23 20.63
C HIS A 202 15.35 16.61 20.86
N ALA A 203 15.42 17.52 19.88
CA ALA A 203 14.78 18.83 19.97
C ALA A 203 13.25 18.68 20.08
N VAL A 204 12.67 17.78 19.27
CA VAL A 204 11.23 17.47 19.31
C VAL A 204 10.85 16.83 20.64
N ASP A 205 11.58 15.81 21.09
CA ASP A 205 11.34 15.12 22.37
C ASP A 205 11.27 16.10 23.55
N ARG A 206 12.15 17.10 23.58
CA ARG A 206 12.21 18.09 24.66
C ARG A 206 11.17 19.20 24.51
N GLY A 207 10.89 19.61 23.28
CA GLY A 207 10.21 20.88 22.99
C GLY A 207 8.75 20.78 22.55
N PHE A 208 8.34 19.65 22.00
CA PHE A 208 6.99 19.41 21.52
C PHE A 208 6.09 18.87 22.65
N ARG A 209 4.82 19.26 22.64
CA ARG A 209 3.77 18.68 23.48
C ARG A 209 3.07 17.62 22.62
N PRO A 210 3.10 16.32 22.89
CA PRO A 210 2.37 15.36 22.04
C PRO A 210 0.85 15.45 22.22
N ARG A 211 0.12 14.83 21.30
CA ARG A 211 -1.29 14.46 21.54
C ARG A 211 -1.34 13.32 22.55
N ILE A 212 -2.37 13.32 23.39
CA ILE A 212 -2.61 12.28 24.40
C ILE A 212 -4.00 11.66 24.26
N GLU A 213 -4.81 12.20 23.35
CA GLU A 213 -6.13 11.70 23.03
C GLU A 213 -6.02 10.32 22.35
N PRO A 214 -6.96 9.40 22.63
CA PRO A 214 -6.97 8.10 21.99
C PRO A 214 -7.18 8.27 20.48
N ILE A 215 -6.41 7.53 19.69
CA ILE A 215 -6.55 7.55 18.24
C ILE A 215 -7.83 6.78 17.86
N PRO A 216 -8.80 7.37 17.14
CA PRO A 216 -10.00 6.64 16.75
C PRO A 216 -9.67 5.49 15.80
N VAL A 217 -10.25 4.32 16.08
CA VAL A 217 -10.15 3.12 15.25
C VAL A 217 -11.27 3.13 14.21
N PHE A 218 -10.95 2.87 12.94
CA PHE A 218 -11.93 2.78 11.87
C PHE A 218 -12.84 1.57 12.08
N ALA A 219 -14.13 1.73 11.82
CA ALA A 219 -15.10 0.65 11.89
C ALA A 219 -14.90 -0.36 10.72
N ASP A 220 -15.32 -1.61 10.93
CA ASP A 220 -15.11 -2.70 9.96
C ASP A 220 -15.82 -2.44 8.62
N ASP A 221 -17.04 -1.89 8.64
CA ASP A 221 -17.81 -1.50 7.47
C ASP A 221 -17.12 -0.40 6.65
N VAL A 222 -16.55 0.60 7.31
CA VAL A 222 -15.77 1.66 6.65
C VAL A 222 -14.52 1.06 6.00
N LEU A 223 -13.76 0.21 6.70
CA LEU A 223 -12.54 -0.39 6.12
C LEU A 223 -12.82 -1.25 4.88
N ARG A 224 -13.97 -1.93 4.80
CA ARG A 224 -14.37 -2.70 3.60
C ARG A 224 -14.57 -1.84 2.35
N THR A 225 -14.78 -0.53 2.51
CA THR A 225 -14.95 0.39 1.37
C THR A 225 -13.61 0.82 0.74
N LEU A 226 -12.48 0.51 1.38
CA LEU A 226 -11.16 0.79 0.82
C LEU A 226 -11.00 0.05 -0.51
N SER A 227 -10.91 0.79 -1.62
CA SER A 227 -10.96 0.21 -2.97
C SER A 227 -9.67 0.43 -3.78
N VAL A 228 -8.69 1.13 -3.23
CA VAL A 228 -7.44 1.43 -3.92
C VAL A 228 -6.39 0.37 -3.64
N PRO A 229 -5.44 0.12 -4.56
CA PRO A 229 -4.26 -0.70 -4.30
C PRO A 229 -3.60 -0.29 -2.98
N THR A 230 -3.49 -1.25 -2.05
CA THR A 230 -3.03 -0.98 -0.69
C THR A 230 -1.90 -1.93 -0.30
N LEU A 231 -0.80 -1.36 0.22
CA LEU A 231 0.28 -2.08 0.89
C LEU A 231 0.26 -1.70 2.37
N ALA A 232 0.27 -2.68 3.26
CA ALA A 232 0.44 -2.48 4.69
C ALA A 232 1.68 -3.22 5.19
N ILE A 233 2.60 -2.51 5.84
CA ILE A 233 3.80 -3.09 6.46
C ILE A 233 3.70 -2.88 7.98
N VAL A 234 3.77 -3.96 8.76
CA VAL A 234 3.59 -3.91 10.22
C VAL A 234 4.62 -4.75 10.96
N GLY A 235 5.06 -4.28 12.13
CA GLY A 235 6.08 -4.93 12.97
C GLY A 235 5.47 -5.64 14.17
N GLY A 236 5.75 -6.93 14.36
CA GLY A 236 5.15 -7.74 15.43
C GLY A 236 5.56 -7.31 16.85
N ARG A 237 6.74 -6.70 17.02
CA ARG A 237 7.24 -6.16 18.30
C ARG A 237 6.86 -4.70 18.53
N ASP A 238 5.88 -4.17 17.81
CA ASP A 238 5.35 -2.83 18.05
C ASP A 238 4.83 -2.69 19.49
N VAL A 239 5.37 -1.72 20.23
CA VAL A 239 5.03 -1.48 21.64
C VAL A 239 3.85 -0.51 21.82
N MET A 240 3.38 0.10 20.73
CA MET A 240 2.29 1.07 20.72
C MET A 240 1.02 0.50 20.08
N LEU A 241 1.16 -0.28 19.02
CA LEU A 241 0.05 -0.80 18.24
C LEU A 241 0.01 -2.34 18.27
N ASP A 242 -1.19 -2.90 18.23
CA ASP A 242 -1.40 -4.33 18.04
C ASP A 242 -1.30 -4.65 16.54
N SER A 243 -0.08 -4.90 16.07
CA SER A 243 0.20 -5.23 14.66
C SER A 243 -0.41 -6.55 14.22
N GLN A 244 -0.61 -7.49 15.15
CA GLN A 244 -1.27 -8.77 14.84
C GLN A 244 -2.75 -8.54 14.57
N ASP A 245 -3.42 -7.77 15.43
CA ASP A 245 -4.81 -7.36 15.22
C ASP A 245 -4.96 -6.52 13.94
N THR A 246 -4.00 -5.63 13.65
CA THR A 246 -3.96 -4.88 12.39
C THR A 246 -3.91 -5.80 11.17
N ARG A 247 -3.01 -6.80 11.19
CA ARG A 247 -2.89 -7.81 10.14
C ARG A 247 -4.20 -8.58 9.96
N GLU A 248 -4.75 -9.12 11.04
CA GLU A 248 -5.99 -9.91 11.01
C GLU A 248 -7.18 -9.11 10.48
N ARG A 249 -7.34 -7.85 10.91
CA ARG A 249 -8.41 -6.97 10.42
C ARG A 249 -8.24 -6.66 8.94
N LEU A 250 -7.03 -6.31 8.47
CA LEU A 250 -6.81 -6.03 7.05
C LEU A 250 -7.00 -7.27 6.18
N THR A 251 -6.48 -8.44 6.58
CA THR A 251 -6.68 -9.70 5.84
C THR A 251 -8.16 -10.03 5.70
N ARG A 252 -8.96 -9.83 6.76
CA ARG A 252 -10.39 -10.12 6.76
C ARG A 252 -11.23 -9.11 5.97
N LEU A 253 -10.88 -7.82 6.02
CA LEU A 253 -11.75 -6.74 5.56
C LEU A 253 -11.33 -6.13 4.22
N VAL A 254 -10.06 -6.27 3.84
CA VAL A 254 -9.47 -5.65 2.64
C VAL A 254 -8.69 -6.72 1.88
N PRO A 255 -9.36 -7.66 1.19
CA PRO A 255 -8.73 -8.87 0.65
C PRO A 255 -7.70 -8.60 -0.45
N HIS A 256 -7.74 -7.43 -1.09
CA HIS A 256 -6.77 -7.00 -2.10
C HIS A 256 -5.55 -6.26 -1.51
N ALA A 257 -5.50 -6.04 -0.18
CA ALA A 257 -4.36 -5.40 0.44
C ALA A 257 -3.18 -6.37 0.54
N GLN A 258 -2.01 -5.92 0.08
CA GLN A 258 -0.74 -6.61 0.31
C GLN A 258 -0.30 -6.35 1.74
N ILE A 259 -0.14 -7.40 2.55
CA ILE A 259 0.21 -7.26 3.97
C ILE A 259 1.56 -7.91 4.24
N LEU A 260 2.56 -7.09 4.56
CA LEU A 260 3.88 -7.53 5.00
C LEU A 260 3.97 -7.46 6.52
N PHE A 261 3.83 -8.61 7.18
CA PHE A 261 4.01 -8.74 8.61
C PHE A 261 5.45 -9.14 8.94
N LEU A 262 6.14 -8.35 9.76
CA LEU A 262 7.53 -8.57 10.16
C LEU A 262 7.58 -8.87 11.68
N PRO A 263 7.54 -10.14 12.12
CA PRO A 263 7.32 -10.52 13.52
C PRO A 263 8.29 -9.86 14.49
N GLU A 264 9.57 -9.75 14.10
CA GLU A 264 10.65 -9.30 14.98
C GLU A 264 10.91 -7.78 14.95
N GLN A 265 10.24 -7.05 14.06
CA GLN A 265 10.47 -5.61 13.90
C GLN A 265 9.65 -4.77 14.89
N PRO A 266 10.20 -3.66 15.40
CA PRO A 266 9.50 -2.73 16.29
C PRO A 266 8.59 -1.78 15.47
N HIS A 267 8.07 -0.71 16.10
CA HIS A 267 7.21 0.26 15.41
C HIS A 267 7.92 0.97 14.25
N PHE A 268 9.22 1.24 14.38
CA PHE A 268 10.01 1.75 13.26
C PHE A 268 10.70 0.60 12.52
N ILE A 269 10.10 0.22 11.40
CA ILE A 269 10.59 -0.88 10.55
C ILE A 269 11.75 -0.40 9.68
N ARG A 270 12.79 -1.25 9.59
CA ARG A 270 13.94 -1.02 8.72
C ARG A 270 13.81 -1.80 7.41
N GLY A 271 14.45 -1.32 6.36
CA GLY A 271 14.55 -2.02 5.09
C GLY A 271 13.26 -2.02 4.24
N GLN A 272 12.23 -1.28 4.65
CA GLN A 272 10.96 -1.22 3.92
C GLN A 272 10.98 -0.33 2.66
N ARG A 273 12.05 0.44 2.46
CA ARG A 273 12.15 1.42 1.36
C ARG A 273 11.99 0.78 -0.02
N ASP A 274 12.65 -0.34 -0.24
CA ASP A 274 12.69 -0.95 -1.58
C ASP A 274 11.36 -1.67 -1.87
N THR A 275 10.74 -2.28 -0.87
CA THR A 275 9.39 -2.84 -0.95
C THR A 275 8.35 -1.77 -1.31
N VAL A 276 8.37 -0.62 -0.62
CA VAL A 276 7.43 0.47 -0.92
C VAL A 276 7.73 1.07 -2.28
N PHE A 277 9.00 1.22 -2.67
CA PHE A 277 9.38 1.67 -4.01
C PHE A 277 8.80 0.75 -5.10
N ALA A 278 8.97 -0.56 -4.96
CA ALA A 278 8.45 -1.54 -5.91
C ALA A 278 6.93 -1.46 -6.03
N PHE A 279 6.23 -1.32 -4.91
CA PHE A 279 4.77 -1.12 -4.89
C PHE A 279 4.34 0.19 -5.56
N LEU A 280 5.07 1.29 -5.37
CA LEU A 280 4.77 2.57 -6.00
C LEU A 280 5.06 2.55 -7.52
N ALA A 281 6.15 1.89 -7.90
CA ALA A 281 6.66 1.81 -9.27
C ALA A 281 5.95 0.76 -10.11
N SER A 282 5.19 -0.15 -9.50
CA SER A 282 4.43 -1.13 -10.26
C SER A 282 3.50 -0.39 -11.23
N THR A 283 3.49 -0.80 -12.49
CA THR A 283 2.50 -0.34 -13.49
C THR A 283 1.19 -1.10 -13.36
N GLU A 284 1.20 -2.17 -12.57
CA GLU A 284 0.02 -2.87 -12.12
C GLU A 284 -0.87 -1.89 -11.34
N THR A 285 -1.93 -1.40 -11.98
CA THR A 285 -3.25 -1.54 -11.34
C THR A 285 -3.27 -2.94 -10.76
N ILE A 286 -3.52 -3.09 -9.45
CA ILE A 286 -3.82 -4.41 -8.89
C ILE A 286 -5.16 -4.81 -9.51
N ASP A 287 -5.08 -5.27 -10.77
CA ASP A 287 -6.01 -6.21 -11.33
C ASP A 287 -5.66 -7.48 -10.56
N MET A 288 -6.60 -7.94 -9.74
CA MET A 288 -6.45 -9.25 -9.12
C MET A 288 -6.11 -10.22 -10.27
N PRO A 289 -5.09 -11.10 -10.15
CA PRO A 289 -4.69 -11.99 -11.25
C PRO A 289 -5.83 -12.89 -11.72
N HIS A 290 -6.92 -12.90 -10.97
CA HIS A 290 -8.20 -13.49 -11.27
C HIS A 290 -9.34 -12.81 -10.50
N ARG A 291 -10.57 -12.94 -10.99
CA ARG A 291 -11.80 -12.61 -10.28
C ARG A 291 -12.75 -13.81 -10.27
N ILE A 292 -13.62 -13.90 -9.26
CA ILE A 292 -14.64 -14.96 -9.18
C ILE A 292 -15.96 -14.42 -9.69
N VAL A 293 -16.56 -15.14 -10.64
CA VAL A 293 -17.88 -14.87 -11.19
C VAL A 293 -18.80 -16.03 -10.87
N GLN A 294 -20.06 -15.74 -10.57
CA GLN A 294 -21.10 -16.75 -10.36
C GLN A 294 -21.99 -16.83 -11.60
N ALA A 295 -22.17 -18.02 -12.16
CA ALA A 295 -23.08 -18.27 -13.27
C ALA A 295 -23.84 -19.58 -13.04
N ALA A 296 -25.18 -19.51 -12.98
CA ALA A 296 -26.06 -20.67 -12.78
C ALA A 296 -25.66 -21.59 -11.61
N GLY A 297 -25.28 -20.99 -10.48
CA GLY A 297 -24.86 -21.73 -9.28
C GLY A 297 -23.44 -22.31 -9.33
N ARG A 298 -22.66 -22.01 -10.38
CA ARG A 298 -21.27 -22.43 -10.53
C ARG A 298 -20.31 -21.25 -10.33
N ARG A 299 -19.17 -21.54 -9.72
CA ARG A 299 -18.08 -20.58 -9.52
C ARG A 299 -17.09 -20.65 -10.67
N VAL A 300 -16.84 -19.51 -11.29
CA VAL A 300 -15.90 -19.35 -12.42
C VAL A 300 -14.77 -18.43 -11.98
N LEU A 301 -13.54 -18.94 -12.01
CA LEU A 301 -12.34 -18.16 -11.81
C LEU A 301 -11.88 -17.59 -13.15
N VAL A 302 -12.08 -16.29 -13.35
CA VAL A 302 -11.67 -15.59 -14.57
C VAL A 302 -10.28 -15.02 -14.37
N ARG A 303 -9.29 -15.49 -15.14
CA ARG A 303 -7.93 -14.95 -15.08
C ARG A 303 -7.85 -13.59 -15.76
N ALA A 304 -7.11 -12.68 -15.15
CA ALA A 304 -6.79 -11.39 -15.77
C ALA A 304 -5.94 -11.61 -17.04
N PRO A 305 -6.09 -10.78 -18.08
CA PRO A 305 -5.22 -10.84 -19.27
C PRO A 305 -3.73 -10.67 -18.96
N SER A 306 -3.40 -10.02 -17.84
CA SER A 306 -2.04 -9.83 -17.33
C SER A 306 -1.45 -11.05 -16.60
N ALA A 307 -2.25 -12.10 -16.36
CA ALA A 307 -1.78 -13.27 -15.62
C ALA A 307 -0.71 -14.05 -16.41
N PRO A 308 0.24 -14.75 -15.75
CA PRO A 308 1.31 -15.47 -16.42
C PRO A 308 0.81 -16.46 -17.50
N VAL A 309 1.51 -16.49 -18.63
CA VAL A 309 1.19 -17.40 -19.75
C VAL A 309 1.35 -18.85 -19.32
N VAL A 310 0.39 -19.70 -19.68
CA VAL A 310 0.46 -21.16 -19.50
C VAL A 310 1.33 -21.73 -20.60
N GLN A 311 2.54 -22.15 -20.24
CA GLN A 311 3.57 -22.59 -21.20
C GLN A 311 4.18 -23.95 -20.83
N ARG A 312 3.95 -24.44 -19.62
CA ARG A 312 4.45 -25.72 -19.13
C ARG A 312 3.34 -26.54 -18.50
N GLU A 313 3.60 -27.82 -18.38
CA GLU A 313 2.73 -28.76 -17.67
C GLU A 313 2.55 -28.42 -16.18
N SER A 314 3.58 -27.84 -15.53
CA SER A 314 3.49 -27.35 -14.14
C SER A 314 2.43 -26.27 -13.97
N ASP A 315 2.28 -25.39 -14.96
CA ASP A 315 1.40 -24.24 -14.88
C ASP A 315 -0.08 -24.68 -14.82
N ALA A 316 -0.40 -25.85 -15.38
CA ALA A 316 -1.73 -26.45 -15.26
C ALA A 316 -2.03 -26.93 -13.83
N LEU A 317 -1.03 -27.37 -13.06
CA LEU A 317 -1.23 -27.69 -11.64
C LEU A 317 -1.45 -26.43 -10.81
N ASP A 318 -0.79 -25.33 -11.15
CA ASP A 318 -1.00 -24.03 -10.51
C ASP A 318 -2.43 -23.53 -10.76
N LEU A 319 -2.96 -23.70 -11.97
CA LEU A 319 -4.36 -23.42 -12.28
C LEU A 319 -5.31 -24.25 -11.42
N VAL A 320 -5.05 -25.56 -11.27
CA VAL A 320 -5.86 -26.44 -10.42
C VAL A 320 -5.85 -25.96 -8.97
N ALA A 321 -4.66 -25.70 -8.41
CA ALA A 321 -4.52 -25.23 -7.04
C ALA A 321 -5.29 -23.92 -6.82
N LEU A 322 -5.20 -23.00 -7.77
CA LEU A 322 -5.89 -21.72 -7.74
C LEU A 322 -7.42 -21.87 -7.79
N ALA A 323 -7.93 -22.77 -8.63
CA ALA A 323 -9.37 -23.06 -8.65
C ALA A 323 -9.85 -23.67 -7.33
N HIS A 324 -9.12 -24.61 -6.77
CA HIS A 324 -9.48 -25.25 -5.49
C HIS A 324 -9.44 -24.27 -4.32
N GLU A 325 -8.43 -23.38 -4.26
CA GLU A 325 -8.34 -22.32 -3.25
C GLU A 325 -9.61 -21.43 -3.23
N HIS A 326 -10.20 -21.21 -4.39
CA HIS A 326 -11.38 -20.36 -4.56
C HIS A 326 -12.68 -21.13 -4.80
N GLU A 327 -12.70 -22.44 -4.55
CA GLU A 327 -13.86 -23.31 -4.75
C GLU A 327 -14.51 -23.12 -6.14
N ALA A 328 -13.69 -22.91 -7.18
CA ALA A 328 -14.14 -22.66 -8.54
C ALA A 328 -14.21 -23.97 -9.34
N ASP A 329 -15.36 -24.22 -9.98
CA ASP A 329 -15.57 -25.39 -10.85
C ASP A 329 -15.00 -25.17 -12.26
N TRP A 330 -14.85 -23.91 -12.64
CA TRP A 330 -14.40 -23.46 -13.95
C TRP A 330 -13.29 -22.43 -13.82
N ILE A 331 -12.33 -22.49 -14.75
CA ILE A 331 -11.35 -21.43 -14.97
C ILE A 331 -11.56 -20.87 -16.37
N ALA A 332 -11.69 -19.56 -16.49
CA ALA A 332 -11.63 -18.86 -17.77
C ALA A 332 -10.22 -18.32 -18.00
N VAL A 333 -9.57 -18.76 -19.07
CA VAL A 333 -8.22 -18.34 -19.48
C VAL A 333 -8.31 -17.67 -20.83
N SER A 334 -7.71 -16.48 -20.96
CA SER A 334 -7.61 -15.80 -22.26
C SER A 334 -6.85 -16.68 -23.26
N ALA A 335 -7.31 -16.72 -24.51
CA ALA A 335 -6.63 -17.41 -25.58
C ALA A 335 -5.18 -16.93 -25.77
N ASP A 336 -4.93 -15.63 -25.55
CA ASP A 336 -3.58 -15.06 -25.61
C ASP A 336 -2.71 -15.38 -24.39
N ALA A 337 -3.30 -15.88 -23.31
CA ALA A 337 -2.58 -16.32 -22.10
C ALA A 337 -2.19 -17.80 -22.13
N LEU A 338 -2.40 -18.48 -23.27
CA LEU A 338 -1.90 -19.81 -23.56
C LEU A 338 -0.74 -19.69 -24.55
N HIS A 339 0.38 -20.35 -24.27
CA HIS A 339 1.53 -20.34 -25.16
C HIS A 339 1.15 -20.93 -26.53
N ASP A 340 1.80 -20.49 -27.61
CA ASP A 340 1.51 -20.96 -28.97
C ASP A 340 1.59 -22.48 -29.13
N ASP A 341 2.44 -23.14 -28.34
CA ASP A 341 2.55 -24.60 -28.32
C ASP A 341 1.27 -25.30 -27.86
N PHE A 342 0.42 -24.65 -27.05
CA PHE A 342 -0.89 -25.19 -26.70
C PHE A 342 -1.74 -25.43 -27.97
N TYR A 343 -1.65 -24.54 -28.94
CA TYR A 343 -2.39 -24.62 -30.20
C TYR A 343 -1.74 -25.54 -31.23
N ARG A 344 -0.47 -25.93 -31.02
CA ARG A 344 0.27 -26.89 -31.85
C ARG A 344 0.21 -28.26 -31.20
N LEU A 345 -0.78 -29.08 -31.56
CA LEU A 345 -1.04 -30.37 -30.88
C LEU A 345 0.15 -31.34 -30.85
N GLU A 346 1.06 -31.26 -31.83
CA GLU A 346 2.33 -32.00 -31.86
C GLU A 346 3.27 -31.69 -30.67
N SER A 347 3.11 -30.55 -30.00
CA SER A 347 3.90 -30.17 -28.81
C SER A 347 3.55 -31.00 -27.57
N GLY A 348 2.36 -31.61 -27.55
CA GLY A 348 1.81 -32.29 -26.38
C GLY A 348 1.30 -31.37 -25.26
N LEU A 349 1.51 -30.05 -25.32
CA LEU A 349 1.14 -29.13 -24.23
C LEU A 349 -0.37 -29.09 -23.98
N ALA A 350 -1.19 -28.99 -25.03
CA ALA A 350 -2.65 -29.01 -24.87
C ALA A 350 -3.13 -30.31 -24.24
N GLY A 351 -2.59 -31.46 -24.66
CA GLY A 351 -2.93 -32.75 -24.05
C GLY A 351 -2.64 -32.76 -22.55
N ALA A 352 -1.44 -32.34 -22.15
CA ALA A 352 -1.02 -32.29 -20.76
C ALA A 352 -1.87 -31.34 -19.90
N VAL A 353 -2.14 -30.12 -20.39
CA VAL A 353 -2.94 -29.12 -19.68
C VAL A 353 -4.39 -29.59 -19.51
N LEU A 354 -5.04 -30.02 -20.59
CA LEU A 354 -6.43 -30.43 -20.58
C LEU A 354 -6.63 -31.68 -19.71
N GLN A 355 -5.74 -32.67 -19.82
CA GLN A 355 -5.81 -33.89 -19.03
C GLN A 355 -5.70 -33.62 -17.53
N LYS A 356 -4.79 -32.75 -17.09
CA LYS A 356 -4.68 -32.41 -15.66
C LYS A 356 -5.93 -31.74 -15.13
N LEU A 357 -6.42 -30.70 -15.79
CA LEU A 357 -7.60 -29.98 -15.33
C LEU A 357 -8.79 -30.94 -15.14
N VAL A 358 -9.03 -31.80 -16.14
CA VAL A 358 -10.07 -32.82 -16.08
C VAL A 358 -9.83 -33.82 -14.94
N ASN A 359 -8.60 -34.33 -14.76
CA ASN A 359 -8.27 -35.29 -13.70
C ASN A 359 -8.50 -34.73 -12.29
N TYR A 360 -8.31 -33.42 -12.10
CA TYR A 360 -8.52 -32.74 -10.83
C TYR A 360 -9.92 -32.10 -10.68
N GLY A 361 -10.84 -32.42 -11.61
CA GLY A 361 -12.23 -31.96 -11.55
C GLY A 361 -12.44 -30.47 -11.88
N VAL A 362 -11.44 -29.82 -12.48
CA VAL A 362 -11.49 -28.41 -12.88
C VAL A 362 -11.79 -28.31 -14.38
N ARG A 363 -12.76 -27.47 -14.76
CA ARG A 363 -13.15 -27.26 -16.16
C ARG A 363 -12.51 -26.01 -16.73
N LEU A 364 -12.27 -25.99 -18.04
CA LEU A 364 -11.56 -24.89 -18.72
C LEU A 364 -12.45 -24.18 -19.75
N GLY A 365 -12.56 -22.86 -19.64
CA GLY A 365 -13.01 -21.98 -20.71
C GLY A 365 -11.81 -21.25 -21.33
N VAL A 366 -11.49 -21.53 -22.59
CA VAL A 366 -10.55 -20.72 -23.37
C VAL A 366 -11.35 -19.60 -24.03
N VAL A 367 -11.04 -18.35 -23.69
CA VAL A 367 -11.82 -17.17 -24.04
C VAL A 367 -11.03 -16.25 -24.96
N GLY A 368 -11.59 -15.92 -26.12
CA GLY A 368 -11.01 -14.96 -27.05
C GLY A 368 -10.96 -15.47 -28.49
N ASP A 369 -10.37 -14.67 -29.37
CA ASP A 369 -10.23 -15.02 -30.78
C ASP A 369 -9.14 -16.08 -30.98
N ILE A 370 -9.54 -17.23 -31.53
CA ILE A 370 -8.65 -18.34 -31.87
C ILE A 370 -8.55 -18.61 -33.39
N GLU A 371 -9.12 -17.75 -34.23
CA GLU A 371 -9.22 -17.95 -35.68
C GLU A 371 -7.84 -18.13 -36.32
N ARG A 372 -6.84 -17.37 -35.84
CA ARG A 372 -5.45 -17.45 -36.31
C ARG A 372 -4.83 -18.85 -36.17
N TRP A 373 -5.25 -19.65 -35.19
CA TRP A 373 -4.75 -21.01 -35.02
C TRP A 373 -5.64 -22.05 -35.73
N LEU A 374 -6.96 -21.81 -35.78
CA LEU A 374 -7.91 -22.68 -36.50
C LEU A 374 -7.64 -22.76 -38.00
N THR A 375 -7.16 -21.67 -38.61
CA THR A 375 -6.80 -21.63 -40.04
C THR A 375 -5.51 -22.41 -40.33
N ARG A 376 -4.63 -22.58 -39.34
CA ARG A 376 -3.31 -23.20 -39.48
C ARG A 376 -3.27 -24.70 -39.19
N SER A 377 -4.30 -25.26 -38.53
CA SER A 377 -4.30 -26.68 -38.12
C SER A 377 -5.69 -27.31 -38.17
N GLU A 378 -5.85 -28.31 -39.04
CA GLU A 378 -7.08 -29.12 -39.11
C GLU A 378 -7.29 -29.95 -37.84
N ALA A 379 -6.21 -30.49 -37.27
CA ALA A 379 -6.25 -31.27 -36.04
C ALA A 379 -6.73 -30.43 -34.84
N PHE A 380 -6.24 -29.19 -34.71
CA PHE A 380 -6.72 -28.27 -33.68
C PHE A 380 -8.19 -27.90 -33.88
N ARG A 381 -8.63 -27.69 -35.14
CA ARG A 381 -10.04 -27.45 -35.47
C ARG A 381 -10.93 -28.64 -35.10
N ALA A 382 -10.46 -29.88 -35.26
CA ALA A 382 -11.17 -31.06 -34.81
C ALA A 382 -11.27 -31.11 -33.27
N LEU A 383 -10.17 -30.83 -32.56
CA LEU A 383 -10.16 -30.75 -31.09
C LEU A 383 -11.18 -29.73 -30.57
N VAL A 384 -11.18 -28.50 -31.12
CA VAL A 384 -12.10 -27.43 -30.69
C VAL A 384 -13.56 -27.84 -30.88
N ARG A 385 -13.90 -28.47 -32.02
CA ARG A 385 -15.26 -28.97 -32.28
C ARG A 385 -15.69 -30.03 -31.28
N GLU A 386 -14.80 -30.95 -30.95
CA GLU A 386 -15.07 -32.03 -29.99
C GLU A 386 -15.17 -31.49 -28.55
N SER A 387 -14.21 -30.68 -28.12
CA SER A 387 -14.23 -30.03 -26.81
C SER A 387 -15.52 -29.23 -26.59
N ASN A 388 -15.94 -28.42 -27.57
CA ASN A 388 -17.14 -27.59 -27.45
C ASN A 388 -18.46 -28.37 -27.32
N ARG A 389 -18.49 -29.66 -27.71
CA ARG A 389 -19.62 -30.58 -27.48
C ARG A 389 -19.57 -31.25 -26.10
N GLY A 390 -18.40 -31.34 -25.49
CA GLY A 390 -18.20 -31.89 -24.15
C GLY A 390 -18.63 -30.93 -23.04
N GLN A 391 -18.35 -31.33 -21.78
CA GLN A 391 -18.71 -30.55 -20.58
C GLN A 391 -17.51 -30.02 -19.79
N SER A 392 -16.28 -30.30 -20.24
CA SER A 392 -15.07 -30.03 -19.45
C SER A 392 -14.19 -28.92 -20.02
N VAL A 393 -14.25 -28.67 -21.33
CA VAL A 393 -13.39 -27.72 -22.03
C VAL A 393 -14.20 -27.00 -23.09
N TRP A 394 -14.29 -25.68 -23.02
CA TRP A 394 -14.97 -24.88 -24.05
C TRP A 394 -14.07 -23.80 -24.60
N PHE A 395 -14.18 -23.54 -25.90
CA PHE A 395 -13.56 -22.43 -26.61
C PHE A 395 -14.67 -21.48 -27.05
N VAL A 396 -14.62 -20.25 -26.56
CA VAL A 396 -15.65 -19.23 -26.78
C VAL A 396 -15.04 -17.87 -27.12
N ALA A 397 -15.78 -17.04 -27.84
CA ALA A 397 -15.28 -15.76 -28.32
C ALA A 397 -15.14 -14.71 -27.21
N SER A 398 -15.98 -14.78 -26.17
CA SER A 398 -15.98 -13.83 -25.06
C SER A 398 -16.31 -14.49 -23.72
N GLU A 399 -16.01 -13.80 -22.62
CA GLU A 399 -16.41 -14.26 -21.28
C GLU A 399 -17.95 -14.33 -21.16
N ASP A 400 -18.66 -13.37 -21.74
CA ASP A 400 -20.12 -13.36 -21.75
C ASP A 400 -20.71 -14.58 -22.46
N ASP A 401 -20.05 -15.08 -23.52
CA ASP A 401 -20.42 -16.36 -24.15
C ASP A 401 -20.20 -17.55 -23.21
N LEU A 402 -19.10 -17.56 -22.44
CA LEU A 402 -18.82 -18.60 -21.46
C LEU A 402 -19.92 -18.64 -20.38
N LEU A 403 -20.23 -17.48 -19.80
CA LEU A 403 -21.21 -17.35 -18.73
C LEU A 403 -22.62 -17.67 -19.23
N ARG A 404 -22.99 -17.26 -20.45
CA ARG A 404 -24.26 -17.65 -21.08
C ARG A 404 -24.33 -19.16 -21.32
N LYS A 405 -23.25 -19.78 -21.80
CA LYS A 405 -23.19 -21.24 -22.02
C LYS A 405 -23.26 -22.03 -20.72
N LEU A 406 -22.82 -21.46 -19.59
CA LEU A 406 -22.98 -22.06 -18.26
C LEU A 406 -24.42 -21.97 -17.73
N GLY A 407 -25.19 -20.98 -18.18
CA GLY A 407 -26.58 -20.78 -17.77
C GLY A 407 -27.65 -21.37 -18.69
N ALA A 408 -27.24 -21.86 -19.87
CA ALA A 408 -28.06 -22.67 -20.77
C ALA A 408 -28.00 -24.15 -20.37
#